data_AF-A0A6I3WUY5-F1
#
_entry.id   AF-A0A6I3WUY5-F1
#
_cell.length_a   1.000
_cell.length_b   1.000
_cell.length_c   1.000
_cell.angle_alpha   90.00
_cell.angle_beta   90.00
_cell.angle_gamma   90.00
#
_symmetry.space_group_name_H-M   'P 1'
#
loop_
_entity.id
_entity.type
_entity.pdbx_description
1 polymer ?
#
loop_
_entity_poly.entity_id
_entity_poly.type
_entity_poly.pdbx_seq_one_letter_code
_entity_poly.pdbx_strand_id
1 'polypeptide(L)'
;MSESLPEDTSTSLTSFVTSAPTLSSRTRLSAKRSRMTTTEKSAGWRVTAGIALPLMALISRITVRGMDNIPQKGAFILAPCHFSAIDPVVMGVALWKAGRTPRFMAKESLFRVPILGSVLRGLGQIPVDR
;
A
#
# COMPACT_ATOMS: atom_id res chain seq x y z
N MET A 1 -30.95 -53.08 19.52
CA MET A 1 -29.66 -53.67 19.12
C MET A 1 -29.06 -52.72 18.07
N SER A 2 -28.11 -51.82 18.30
CA SER A 2 -26.80 -51.84 19.00
C SER A 2 -25.88 -52.95 18.55
N GLU A 3 -25.01 -52.65 17.58
CA GLU A 3 -23.71 -53.27 17.26
C GLU A 3 -23.22 -52.56 15.98
N SER A 4 -21.98 -52.11 15.78
CA SER A 4 -20.80 -51.79 16.60
C SER A 4 -19.80 -51.29 15.55
N LEU A 5 -19.17 -50.13 15.77
CA LEU A 5 -18.02 -49.69 14.97
C LEU A 5 -16.80 -50.55 15.30
N PRO A 6 -15.92 -50.75 14.31
CA PRO A 6 -14.47 -50.66 14.51
C PRO A 6 -13.91 -49.60 13.53
N GLU A 7 -13.22 -48.52 13.93
CA GLU A 7 -11.83 -48.48 14.44
C GLU A 7 -10.93 -49.58 13.85
N ASP A 8 -10.15 -49.29 12.80
CA ASP A 8 -8.71 -49.07 12.96
C ASP A 8 -7.99 -48.71 11.63
N THR A 9 -7.08 -47.76 11.78
CA THR A 9 -5.82 -47.46 11.09
C THR A 9 -5.46 -47.92 9.65
N SER A 10 -4.93 -46.90 8.94
CA SER A 10 -3.61 -46.89 8.30
C SER A 10 -3.32 -47.90 7.20
N THR A 11 -3.42 -47.46 5.94
CA THR A 11 -2.53 -47.95 4.89
C THR A 11 -2.25 -46.83 3.89
N SER A 12 -1.11 -46.16 4.13
CA SER A 12 -0.09 -45.84 3.13
C SER A 12 -0.54 -45.39 1.74
N LEU A 13 -0.76 -44.08 1.59
CA LEU A 13 -0.44 -43.38 0.34
C LEU A 13 0.71 -42.39 0.59
N THR A 14 1.87 -43.00 0.79
CA THR A 14 3.11 -42.71 0.07
C THR A 14 3.26 -41.27 -0.43
N SER A 15 3.76 -40.43 0.48
CA SER A 15 4.91 -39.53 0.25
C SER A 15 5.31 -39.27 -1.21
N PHE A 16 4.66 -38.31 -1.87
CA PHE A 16 5.31 -37.52 -2.93
C PHE A 16 5.85 -36.24 -2.31
N VAL A 17 6.99 -36.38 -1.63
CA VAL A 17 7.87 -35.26 -1.29
C VAL A 17 8.50 -34.80 -2.61
N THR A 18 7.83 -33.87 -3.29
CA THR A 18 8.48 -33.05 -4.31
C THR A 18 9.41 -32.10 -3.57
N SER A 19 10.70 -32.38 -3.68
CA SER A 19 11.81 -31.54 -3.22
C SER A 19 11.70 -30.16 -3.88
N ALA A 20 11.28 -29.17 -3.09
CA ALA A 20 11.37 -27.77 -3.48
C ALA A 20 12.85 -27.41 -3.70
N PRO A 21 13.21 -26.74 -4.80
CA PRO A 21 14.56 -26.26 -4.98
C PRO A 21 14.89 -25.27 -3.85
N THR A 22 15.93 -25.59 -3.10
CA THR A 22 16.53 -24.75 -2.08
C THR A 22 16.98 -23.44 -2.74
N LEU A 23 16.17 -22.38 -2.59
CA LEU A 23 16.52 -21.02 -2.98
C LEU A 23 17.60 -20.48 -2.02
N SER A 24 18.81 -21.02 -2.16
CA SER A 24 20.04 -20.51 -1.57
C SER A 24 20.51 -19.34 -2.43
N SER A 25 20.09 -18.14 -2.07
CA SER A 25 20.87 -16.89 -2.21
C SER A 25 20.00 -15.71 -1.78
N ARG A 26 19.88 -15.54 -0.45
CA ARG A 26 19.55 -14.23 0.12
C ARG A 26 20.74 -13.31 -0.11
N THR A 27 20.85 -12.75 -1.30
CA THR A 27 21.73 -11.61 -1.56
C THR A 27 21.20 -10.48 -0.69
N ARG A 28 21.80 -10.32 0.50
CA ARG A 28 21.59 -9.15 1.34
C ARG A 28 22.08 -7.96 0.56
N LEU A 29 21.18 -7.34 -0.20
CA LEU A 29 21.39 -6.02 -0.78
C LEU A 29 21.65 -5.10 0.42
N SER A 30 22.93 -4.81 0.65
CA SER A 30 23.42 -3.77 1.54
C SER A 30 23.05 -2.43 0.91
N ALA A 31 21.75 -2.14 0.91
CA ALA A 31 21.23 -0.85 0.52
C ALA A 31 21.70 0.13 1.59
N LYS A 32 22.70 0.94 1.23
CA LYS A 32 23.17 2.10 1.97
C LYS A 32 21.94 2.85 2.50
N ARG A 33 21.68 2.71 3.80
CA ARG A 33 20.50 3.24 4.48
C ARG A 33 20.61 4.76 4.54
N SER A 34 20.16 5.42 3.48
CA SER A 34 20.01 6.88 3.48
C SER A 34 19.04 7.22 4.62
N ARG A 35 19.53 8.02 5.57
CA ARG A 35 18.77 8.45 6.73
C ARG A 35 17.77 9.50 6.23
N MET A 36 16.66 9.05 5.62
CA MET A 36 15.55 9.93 5.24
C MET A 36 14.77 10.29 6.51
N THR A 37 15.21 11.34 7.18
CA THR A 37 14.42 12.04 8.20
C THR A 37 14.03 13.38 7.63
N THR A 38 12.94 13.41 6.87
CA THR A 38 12.29 14.67 6.50
C THR A 38 10.85 14.58 6.97
N THR A 39 10.37 15.66 7.58
CA THR A 39 8.97 15.77 8.00
C THR A 39 8.09 15.51 6.79
N GLU A 40 7.21 14.50 6.86
CA GLU A 40 6.44 14.07 5.69
C GLU A 40 5.34 15.08 5.32
N LYS A 41 4.84 15.81 6.32
CA LYS A 41 3.70 16.73 6.20
C LYS A 41 4.16 18.13 5.76
N SER A 42 4.64 18.23 4.52
CA SER A 42 4.98 19.53 3.91
C SER A 42 3.78 20.48 3.88
N ALA A 43 4.03 21.78 3.75
CA ALA A 43 2.97 22.80 3.65
C ALA A 43 1.99 22.49 2.49
N GLY A 44 2.49 22.02 1.35
CA GLY A 44 1.65 21.60 0.22
C GLY A 44 0.69 20.47 0.59
N TRP A 45 1.15 19.46 1.31
CA TRP A 45 0.29 18.37 1.79
C TRP A 45 -0.78 18.85 2.77
N ARG A 46 -0.46 19.81 3.65
CA ARG A 46 -1.44 20.38 4.57
C ARG A 46 -2.56 21.12 3.83
N VAL A 47 -2.22 21.89 2.79
CA VAL A 47 -3.21 22.58 1.94
C VAL A 47 -4.06 21.57 1.18
N THR A 48 -3.44 20.60 0.51
CA THR A 48 -4.19 19.56 -0.22
C THR A 48 -5.10 18.76 0.70
N ALA A 49 -4.63 18.35 1.88
CA ALA A 49 -5.46 17.66 2.85
C ALA A 49 -6.60 18.54 3.38
N GLY A 50 -6.34 19.84 3.59
CA GLY A 50 -7.36 20.81 4.00
C GLY A 50 -8.51 20.96 3.00
N ILE A 51 -8.26 20.70 1.71
CA ILE A 51 -9.29 20.70 0.66
C ILE A 51 -9.91 19.31 0.47
N ALA A 52 -9.07 18.27 0.40
CA ALA A 52 -9.51 16.92 0.09
C ALA A 52 -10.35 16.30 1.23
N LEU A 53 -9.99 16.52 2.49
CA LEU A 53 -10.73 15.96 3.62
C LEU A 53 -12.19 16.44 3.72
N PRO A 54 -12.50 17.75 3.70
CA PRO A 54 -13.90 18.20 3.74
C PRO A 54 -14.68 17.77 2.50
N LEU A 55 -14.05 17.82 1.31
CA LEU A 55 -14.68 17.36 0.09
C LEU A 55 -15.05 15.87 0.17
N MET A 56 -14.11 15.02 0.61
CA MET A 56 -14.34 13.58 0.76
C MET A 56 -15.36 13.28 1.85
N ALA A 57 -15.39 14.07 2.93
CA ALA A 57 -16.39 13.93 4.00
C ALA A 57 -17.82 14.30 3.53
N LEU A 58 -17.94 15.21 2.56
CA LEU A 58 -19.23 15.60 1.98
C LEU A 58 -19.79 14.51 1.07
N ILE A 59 -18.94 13.85 0.28
CA ILE A 59 -19.37 12.88 -0.74
C ILE A 59 -19.30 11.42 -0.29
N SER A 60 -18.60 11.10 0.81
CA SER A 60 -18.34 9.72 1.20
C SER A 60 -18.13 9.53 2.71
N ARG A 61 -18.42 8.32 3.20
CA ARG A 61 -18.06 7.87 4.55
C ARG A 61 -16.89 6.87 4.47
N ILE A 62 -15.67 7.39 4.57
CA ILE A 62 -14.45 6.55 4.53
C ILE A 62 -14.21 5.93 5.91
N THR A 63 -14.36 4.61 6.00
CA THR A 63 -13.93 3.80 7.16
C THR A 63 -12.63 3.11 6.80
N VAL A 64 -11.59 3.31 7.62
CA VAL A 64 -10.29 2.64 7.44
C VAL A 64 -10.07 1.68 8.59
N ARG A 65 -9.74 0.43 8.29
CA ARG A 65 -9.41 -0.61 9.27
C ARG A 65 -7.94 -1.00 9.15
N GLY A 66 -7.33 -1.44 10.25
CA GLY A 66 -5.93 -1.87 10.26
C GLY A 66 -4.93 -0.74 10.04
N MET A 67 -5.25 0.48 10.47
CA MET A 67 -4.34 1.64 10.36
C MET A 67 -3.02 1.40 11.10
N ASP A 68 -3.05 0.59 12.15
CA ASP A 68 -1.90 0.23 12.98
C ASP A 68 -0.86 -0.61 12.21
N ASN A 69 -1.26 -1.22 11.08
CA ASN A 69 -0.34 -1.94 10.21
C ASN A 69 0.53 -1.01 9.36
N ILE A 70 0.26 0.30 9.33
CA ILE A 70 1.04 1.26 8.55
C ILE A 70 2.33 1.59 9.30
N PRO A 71 3.51 1.30 8.71
CA PRO A 71 4.78 1.61 9.34
C PRO A 71 4.90 3.11 9.60
N GLN A 72 5.17 3.49 10.85
CA GLN A 72 5.33 4.90 11.24
C GLN A 72 6.73 5.45 10.94
N LYS A 73 7.70 4.56 10.65
CA LYS A 73 9.08 4.90 10.34
C LYS A 73 9.57 4.08 9.17
N GLY A 74 10.52 4.64 8.41
CA GLY A 74 11.08 3.99 7.23
C GLY A 74 10.18 4.09 6.01
N ALA A 75 10.72 3.62 4.89
CA ALA A 75 10.03 3.53 3.61
C ALA A 75 9.21 2.24 3.53
N PHE A 76 8.05 2.33 2.88
CA PHE A 76 7.21 1.18 2.55
C PHE A 76 6.53 1.44 1.20
N ILE A 77 6.02 0.38 0.58
CA ILE A 77 5.24 0.45 -0.65
C ILE A 77 3.80 0.05 -0.32
N LEU A 78 2.84 0.88 -0.72
CA LEU A 78 1.43 0.57 -0.66
C LEU A 78 0.96 0.12 -2.05
N ALA A 79 0.37 -1.06 -2.15
CA ALA A 79 -0.12 -1.65 -3.40
C ALA A 79 -1.62 -1.97 -3.28
N PRO A 80 -2.51 -0.96 -3.36
CA PRO A 80 -3.95 -1.19 -3.30
C PRO A 80 -4.43 -1.82 -4.61
N CYS A 81 -5.49 -2.63 -4.55
CA CYS A 81 -6.22 -3.03 -5.75
C CYS A 81 -6.87 -1.78 -6.37
N HIS A 82 -6.64 -1.52 -7.65
CA HIS A 82 -7.13 -0.34 -8.34
C HIS A 82 -8.47 -0.65 -9.02
N PHE A 83 -9.56 -0.10 -8.47
CA PHE A 83 -10.92 -0.27 -8.97
C PHE A 83 -11.45 1.00 -9.64
N SER A 84 -11.00 2.18 -9.22
CA SER A 84 -11.57 3.45 -9.67
C SER A 84 -10.55 4.60 -9.71
N ALA A 85 -10.81 5.62 -10.52
CA ALA A 85 -9.93 6.78 -10.65
C ALA A 85 -9.77 7.59 -9.34
N ILE A 86 -10.67 7.42 -8.37
CA ILE A 86 -10.61 8.12 -7.08
C ILE A 86 -9.70 7.42 -6.06
N ASP A 87 -9.25 6.19 -6.33
CA ASP A 87 -8.43 5.39 -5.41
C ASP A 87 -7.20 6.15 -4.87
N PRO A 88 -6.43 6.91 -5.68
CA PRO A 88 -5.31 7.69 -5.16
C PRO A 88 -5.73 8.74 -4.12
N VAL A 89 -6.91 9.33 -4.27
CA VAL A 89 -7.44 10.31 -3.31
C VAL A 89 -7.86 9.62 -2.01
N VAL A 90 -8.56 8.48 -2.11
CA VAL A 90 -8.98 7.69 -0.94
C VAL A 90 -7.76 7.20 -0.15
N MET A 91 -6.74 6.68 -0.85
CA MET A 91 -5.48 6.26 -0.23
C MET A 91 -4.73 7.45 0.36
N GLY A 92 -4.76 8.61 -0.30
CA GLY A 92 -4.26 9.88 0.22
C GLY A 92 -4.87 10.25 1.56
N VAL A 93 -6.19 10.18 1.67
CA VAL A 93 -6.91 10.46 2.92
C VAL A 93 -6.57 9.44 4.02
N ALA A 94 -6.55 8.15 3.68
CA ALA A 94 -6.23 7.09 4.63
C ALA A 94 -4.81 7.27 5.21
N LEU A 95 -3.82 7.48 4.35
CA LEU A 95 -2.43 7.69 4.75
C LEU A 95 -2.23 9.00 5.51
N TRP A 96 -2.92 10.08 5.11
CA TRP A 96 -2.87 11.33 5.85
C TRP A 96 -3.36 11.17 7.29
N LYS A 97 -4.48 10.43 7.48
CA LYS A 97 -4.99 10.06 8.81
C LYS A 97 -4.01 9.19 9.58
N ALA A 98 -3.26 8.31 8.90
CA ALA A 98 -2.17 7.52 9.48
C ALA A 98 -0.91 8.34 9.82
N GLY A 99 -0.89 9.63 9.49
CA GLY A 99 0.26 10.51 9.71
C GLY A 99 1.34 10.45 8.62
N ARG A 100 1.09 9.74 7.50
CA ARG A 100 2.00 9.57 6.37
C ARG A 100 1.55 10.36 5.15
N THR A 101 2.46 10.62 4.22
CA THR A 101 2.10 11.23 2.91
C THR A 101 2.50 10.32 1.74
N PRO A 102 1.56 9.91 0.86
CA PRO A 102 1.87 9.03 -0.24
C PRO A 102 2.60 9.72 -1.39
N ARG A 103 3.41 8.94 -2.11
CA ARG A 103 3.93 9.30 -3.43
C ARG A 103 3.43 8.26 -4.43
N PHE A 104 2.43 8.65 -5.22
CA PHE A 104 1.84 7.83 -6.25
C PHE A 104 2.61 7.95 -7.56
N MET A 105 2.61 6.85 -8.30
CA MET A 105 2.98 6.85 -9.71
C MET A 105 1.75 7.29 -10.51
N ALA A 106 1.82 8.46 -11.14
CA ALA A 106 0.73 9.04 -11.91
C ALA A 106 1.15 9.17 -13.38
N LYS A 107 0.18 8.98 -14.29
CA LYS A 107 0.42 9.09 -15.74
C LYS A 107 0.95 10.49 -16.09
N GLU A 108 2.00 10.56 -16.92
CA GLU A 108 2.69 11.80 -17.26
C GLU A 108 1.74 12.89 -17.80
N SER A 109 0.70 12.50 -18.54
CA SER A 109 -0.29 13.45 -19.08
C SER A 109 -0.97 14.30 -17.99
N LEU A 110 -1.12 13.79 -16.76
CA LEU A 110 -1.69 14.57 -15.65
C LEU A 110 -0.76 15.72 -15.21
N PHE A 111 0.55 15.57 -15.41
CA PHE A 111 1.54 16.60 -15.07
C PHE A 111 1.54 17.76 -16.07
N ARG A 112 1.00 17.57 -17.27
CA ARG A 112 0.90 18.62 -18.30
C ARG A 112 -0.29 19.56 -18.07
N VAL A 113 -1.25 19.16 -17.23
CA VAL A 113 -2.38 20.02 -16.84
C VAL A 113 -1.86 21.14 -15.91
N PRO A 114 -2.10 22.43 -16.20
CA PRO A 114 -1.39 23.54 -15.54
C PRO A 114 -1.63 23.62 -14.02
N ILE A 115 -2.86 23.37 -13.57
CA ILE A 115 -3.20 23.38 -12.13
C ILE A 115 -2.85 22.03 -11.49
N LEU A 116 -3.41 20.94 -12.02
CA LEU A 116 -3.24 19.60 -11.47
C LEU A 116 -1.76 19.18 -11.46
N GLY A 117 -1.04 19.41 -12.55
CA GLY A 117 0.38 19.08 -12.65
C GLY A 117 1.25 19.87 -11.69
N SER A 118 0.92 21.13 -11.42
CA SER A 118 1.64 21.94 -10.42
C SER A 118 1.42 21.42 -9.01
N VAL A 119 0.18 20.99 -8.69
CA VAL A 119 -0.13 20.32 -7.42
C VAL A 119 0.63 18.99 -7.31
N LEU A 120 0.57 18.14 -8.33
CA LEU A 120 1.26 16.84 -8.35
C LEU A 120 2.78 17.00 -8.17
N ARG A 121 3.40 18.00 -8.83
CA ARG A 121 4.82 18.33 -8.64
C ARG A 121 5.11 18.85 -7.23
N GLY A 122 4.28 19.74 -6.69
CA GLY A 122 4.43 20.28 -5.33
C GLY A 122 4.28 19.21 -4.23
N LEU A 123 3.44 18.20 -4.48
CA LEU A 123 3.29 17.00 -3.65
C LEU A 123 4.34 15.93 -4.00
N GLY A 124 5.26 16.22 -4.91
CA GLY A 124 6.30 15.38 -5.53
C GLY A 124 5.86 13.97 -5.86
N GLN A 125 4.73 13.86 -6.55
CA GLN A 125 4.26 12.64 -7.18
C GLN A 125 5.20 12.24 -8.33
N ILE A 126 5.22 10.96 -8.69
CA ILE A 126 6.18 10.40 -9.65
C ILE A 126 5.49 10.25 -11.01
N PRO A 127 5.92 10.95 -12.07
CA PRO A 127 5.39 10.75 -13.40
C PRO A 127 5.85 9.41 -13.97
N VAL A 128 4.94 8.69 -14.62
CA VAL A 128 5.24 7.47 -15.37
C VAL A 128 4.65 7.61 -16.77
N ASP A 129 5.45 7.26 -17.77
CA ASP A 129 5.04 7.20 -19.16
C ASP A 129 4.30 5.86 -19.40
N ARG A 130 3.03 5.94 -19.80
CA ARG A 130 2.14 4.80 -20.03
C ARG A 130 1.01 5.17 -21.00
#